data_AF-A0A8S4D2Y2-F1
#
_entry.id   AF-A0A8S4D2Y2-F1
#
_cell.length_a   1.000
_cell.length_b   1.000
_cell.length_c   1.000
_cell.angle_alpha   90.00
_cell.angle_beta   90.00
_cell.angle_gamma   90.00
#
_symmetry.space_group_name_H-M   'P 1'
#
loop_
_entity.id
_entity.type
_entity.pdbx_description
1 polymer ?
#
loop_
_entity_poly.entity_id
_entity_poly.type
_entity_poly.pdbx_seq_one_letter_code
_entity_poly.pdbx_strand_id
1 'polypeptide(L)'
;MSFGLPSVKVKPEHVSNVKVQEGPFGVPDPFVAGMGATKPKLGQSHPLEHSEKNYHLNVDKMNLAMLRNVQGLHAPMRLQMERKFASKIGHLPFLPRSNMQMEVLTGRHVEIGFEDILNVPEFCEVSGQPHAMVERSLGLL
;
A
#
# COMPACT_ATOMS: atom_id res chain seq x y z
N MET A 1 -6.74 5.91 32.62
CA MET A 1 -7.46 5.20 31.52
C MET A 1 -6.57 5.25 30.29
N SER A 2 -6.02 4.13 29.82
CA SER A 2 -5.28 4.11 28.55
C SER A 2 -6.27 3.90 27.40
N PHE A 3 -6.10 4.65 26.30
CA PHE A 3 -7.01 4.60 25.15
C PHE A 3 -6.89 3.32 24.30
N GLY A 4 -6.02 2.37 24.66
CA GLY A 4 -5.87 1.08 23.96
C GLY A 4 -5.56 1.21 22.46
N LEU A 5 -4.83 2.25 22.07
CA LEU A 5 -4.57 2.57 20.66
C LEU A 5 -3.59 1.55 20.02
N PRO A 6 -3.78 1.20 18.74
CA PRO A 6 -2.83 0.38 18.01
C PRO A 6 -1.51 1.16 17.80
N SER A 7 -0.39 0.44 17.83
CA SER A 7 0.94 1.03 17.61
C SER A 7 1.13 1.47 16.15
N VAL A 8 1.67 2.67 15.96
CA VAL A 8 2.10 3.16 14.63
C VAL A 8 3.38 2.46 14.17
N LYS A 9 4.30 2.19 15.10
CA LYS A 9 5.54 1.47 14.82
C LYS A 9 5.21 0.03 14.46
N VAL A 10 5.73 -0.42 13.31
CA VAL A 10 5.59 -1.81 12.92
C VAL A 10 6.45 -2.67 13.83
N LYS A 11 5.91 -3.80 14.26
CA LYS A 11 6.71 -4.79 14.99
C LYS A 11 7.74 -5.36 14.01
N PRO A 12 9.02 -5.49 14.38
CA PRO A 12 9.99 -6.09 13.50
C PRO A 12 9.50 -7.49 13.13
N GLU A 13 9.24 -7.71 11.84
CA GLU A 13 9.05 -9.06 11.34
C GLU A 13 10.41 -9.73 11.43
N HIS A 14 10.59 -10.55 12.48
CA HIS A 14 11.74 -11.41 12.60
C HIS A 14 11.72 -12.28 11.35
N VAL A 15 12.60 -12.00 10.39
CA VAL A 15 12.73 -12.82 9.19
C VAL A 15 13.11 -14.19 9.71
N SER A 16 12.13 -15.09 9.75
CA SER A 16 12.38 -16.47 10.07
C SER A 16 13.40 -16.94 9.05
N ASN A 17 14.52 -17.50 9.53
CA ASN A 17 15.53 -18.11 8.69
C ASN A 17 14.83 -18.88 7.57
N VAL A 18 14.92 -18.36 6.34
CA VAL A 18 14.45 -19.08 5.17
C VAL A 18 15.39 -20.26 5.07
N LYS A 19 14.97 -21.41 5.62
CA LYS A 19 15.71 -22.66 5.51
C LYS A 19 15.76 -22.99 4.03
N VAL A 20 16.90 -22.70 3.41
CA VAL A 20 17.21 -23.18 2.08
C VAL A 20 17.18 -24.70 2.16
N GLN A 21 16.41 -25.37 1.29
CA GLN A 21 16.43 -26.83 1.26
C GLN A 21 17.80 -27.26 0.72
N GLU A 22 18.65 -27.70 1.64
CA GLU A 22 19.99 -28.19 1.35
C GLU A 22 19.91 -29.62 0.82
N GLY A 23 20.53 -29.88 -0.33
CA GLY A 23 20.71 -31.24 -0.83
C GLY A 23 21.66 -32.04 0.07
N PRO A 24 21.92 -33.33 -0.24
CA PRO A 24 22.80 -34.20 0.55
C PRO A 24 24.24 -33.68 0.72
N PHE A 25 24.63 -32.66 -0.04
CA PHE A 25 25.94 -32.00 0.02
C PHE A 25 25.90 -30.59 0.62
N GLY A 26 24.81 -30.16 1.26
CA GLY A 26 24.72 -28.83 1.90
C GLY A 26 24.56 -27.65 0.92
N VAL A 27 24.32 -27.93 -0.37
CA VAL A 27 24.12 -26.93 -1.42
C VAL A 27 22.68 -27.04 -1.95
N PRO A 28 21.96 -25.94 -2.16
CA PRO A 28 20.64 -25.98 -2.80
C PRO A 28 20.75 -26.51 -4.24
N ASP A 29 19.93 -27.52 -4.55
CA ASP A 29 19.88 -28.09 -5.90
C ASP A 29 19.16 -27.12 -6.87
N PRO A 30 19.85 -26.59 -7.91
CA PRO A 30 19.26 -25.65 -8.86
C PRO A 30 18.12 -26.26 -9.69
N PHE A 31 18.06 -27.59 -9.85
CA PHE A 31 16.97 -28.26 -10.58
C PHE A 31 15.67 -28.36 -9.77
N VAL A 32 15.77 -28.37 -8.43
CA VAL A 32 14.61 -28.46 -7.53
C VAL A 32 14.18 -27.06 -7.07
N ALA A 33 15.13 -26.16 -6.82
CA ALA A 33 14.87 -24.82 -6.31
C ALA A 33 14.67 -23.76 -7.42
N GLY A 34 15.08 -24.06 -8.67
CA GLY A 34 15.00 -23.17 -9.83
C GLY A 34 16.12 -22.13 -9.90
N MET A 35 16.39 -21.57 -11.10
CA MET A 35 17.46 -20.57 -11.34
C MET A 35 17.34 -19.29 -10.49
N GLY A 36 16.18 -19.01 -9.88
CA GLY A 36 15.97 -17.89 -8.96
C GLY A 36 16.33 -18.16 -7.49
N ALA A 37 16.67 -19.40 -7.11
CA ALA A 37 16.90 -19.79 -5.72
C ALA A 37 18.22 -19.32 -5.10
N THR A 38 19.14 -18.74 -5.90
CA THR A 38 20.42 -18.22 -5.40
C THR A 38 20.30 -16.92 -4.62
N LYS A 39 19.15 -16.25 -4.72
CA LYS A 39 18.75 -15.19 -3.79
C LYS A 39 17.59 -15.74 -2.97
N PRO A 40 17.83 -16.37 -1.78
CA PRO A 40 16.77 -16.33 -0.77
C PRO A 40 16.33 -14.87 -0.71
N LYS A 41 15.03 -14.57 -0.57
CA LYS A 41 14.59 -13.20 -0.31
C LYS A 41 15.39 -12.75 0.91
N LEU A 42 16.53 -12.06 0.68
CA LEU A 42 17.32 -11.49 1.75
C LEU A 42 16.31 -10.67 2.53
N GLY A 43 16.41 -10.74 3.85
CA GLY A 43 15.55 -9.92 4.71
C GLY A 43 15.51 -8.47 4.24
N GLN A 44 14.52 -7.73 4.74
CA GLN A 44 14.32 -6.30 4.44
C GLN A 44 15.64 -5.60 4.14
N SER A 45 15.81 -5.07 2.92
CA SER A 45 17.07 -4.50 2.46
C SER A 45 17.50 -3.37 3.39
N HIS A 46 16.51 -2.64 3.90
CA HIS A 46 16.68 -1.59 4.90
C HIS A 46 15.79 -1.85 6.13
N PRO A 47 16.29 -1.70 7.36
CA PRO A 47 15.51 -1.96 8.58
C PRO A 47 14.28 -1.05 8.74
N LEU A 48 14.25 0.10 8.06
CA LEU A 48 13.12 1.02 8.06
C LEU A 48 12.12 0.76 6.92
N GLU A 49 12.48 -0.03 5.91
CA GLU A 49 11.67 -0.20 4.69
C GLU A 49 10.23 -0.62 5.02
N HIS A 50 10.09 -1.60 5.90
CA HIS A 50 8.79 -2.11 6.31
C HIS A 50 8.02 -1.16 7.21
N SER A 51 8.72 -0.31 7.96
CA SER A 51 8.10 0.75 8.77
C SER A 51 7.49 1.82 7.88
N GLU A 52 8.28 2.38 6.94
CA GLU A 52 7.80 3.41 6.00
C GLU A 52 6.65 2.90 5.13
N LYS A 53 6.79 1.68 4.59
CA LYS A 53 5.76 1.08 3.72
C LYS A 53 4.37 0.99 4.39
N ASN A 54 4.33 0.74 5.70
CA ASN A 54 3.07 0.57 6.44
C ASN A 54 2.69 1.80 7.28
N TYR A 55 3.50 2.86 7.28
CA TYR A 55 3.35 4.01 8.17
C TYR A 55 1.95 4.62 8.08
N HIS A 56 1.51 5.00 6.87
CA HIS A 56 0.21 5.64 6.66
C HIS A 56 -0.98 4.75 7.05
N LEU A 57 -0.91 3.45 6.74
CA LEU A 57 -1.96 2.50 7.11
C LEU A 57 -2.08 2.38 8.64
N ASN A 58 -0.95 2.41 9.35
CA ASN A 58 -0.95 2.32 10.81
C ASN A 58 -1.43 3.60 11.46
N VAL A 59 -1.03 4.77 10.94
CA VAL A 59 -1.54 6.08 11.38
C VAL A 59 -3.06 6.14 11.19
N ASP A 60 -3.56 5.76 10.01
CA ASP A 60 -5.00 5.70 9.74
C ASP A 60 -5.73 4.76 10.72
N LYS A 61 -5.16 3.59 11.00
CA LYS A 61 -5.72 2.62 11.95
C LYS A 61 -5.78 3.19 13.37
N MET A 62 -4.74 3.90 13.79
CA MET A 62 -4.70 4.59 15.07
C MET A 62 -5.75 5.70 15.13
N ASN A 63 -5.86 6.54 14.10
CA ASN A 63 -6.83 7.63 14.01
C ASN A 63 -8.27 7.11 14.05
N LEU A 64 -8.58 6.05 13.31
CA LEU A 64 -9.90 5.42 13.34
C LEU A 64 -10.24 4.81 14.71
N ALA A 65 -9.25 4.21 15.39
CA ALA A 65 -9.43 3.70 16.74
C ALA A 65 -9.67 4.84 17.75
N MET A 66 -8.96 5.96 17.60
CA MET A 66 -9.18 7.17 18.39
C MET A 66 -10.58 7.74 18.17
N LEU A 67 -10.99 7.92 16.91
CA LEU A 67 -12.35 8.37 16.53
C LEU A 67 -13.42 7.48 17.15
N ARG A 68 -13.22 6.16 17.13
CA ARG A 68 -14.12 5.20 17.79
C ARG A 68 -14.23 5.44 19.29
N ASN A 69 -13.12 5.74 19.95
CA ASN A 69 -13.10 5.94 21.40
C ASN A 69 -13.74 7.28 21.80
N VAL A 70 -13.59 8.32 20.99
CA VAL A 70 -14.11 9.66 21.29
C VAL A 70 -15.59 9.79 20.91
N GLN A 71 -15.94 9.36 19.70
CA GLN A 71 -17.26 9.58 19.10
C GLN A 71 -18.12 8.31 19.07
N GLY A 72 -17.54 7.12 19.27
CA GLY A 72 -18.25 5.84 19.14
C GLY A 72 -18.10 5.20 17.76
N LEU A 73 -18.77 4.06 17.55
CA LEU A 73 -18.60 3.22 16.34
C LEU A 73 -19.07 3.89 15.03
N HIS A 74 -20.02 4.81 15.11
CA HIS A 74 -20.62 5.43 13.94
C HIS A 74 -19.62 6.32 13.16
N ALA A 75 -18.71 6.99 13.87
CA ALA A 75 -17.74 7.90 13.27
C ALA A 75 -16.75 7.22 12.30
N PRO A 76 -15.99 6.17 12.71
CA PRO A 76 -15.09 5.47 11.78
C PRO A 76 -15.87 4.77 10.66
N MET A 77 -17.09 4.27 10.92
CA MET A 77 -17.92 3.62 9.90
C MET A 77 -18.32 4.61 8.80
N ARG A 78 -18.80 5.80 9.18
CA ARG A 78 -19.14 6.86 8.25
C ARG A 78 -17.92 7.28 7.41
N LEU A 79 -16.78 7.52 8.05
CA LEU A 79 -15.56 7.93 7.34
C LEU A 79 -15.08 6.85 6.35
N GLN A 80 -15.17 5.57 6.73
CA GLN A 80 -14.84 4.46 5.82
C GLN A 80 -15.81 4.37 4.64
N MET A 81 -17.11 4.62 4.85
CA MET A 81 -18.10 4.69 3.77
C MET A 81 -17.79 5.83 2.80
N GLU A 82 -17.48 7.03 3.32
CA GLU A 82 -17.11 8.20 2.53
C GLU A 82 -15.82 7.93 1.72
N ARG A 83 -14.79 7.35 2.33
CA ARG A 83 -13.55 6.96 1.62
C ARG A 83 -13.79 5.93 0.52
N LYS A 84 -14.66 4.94 0.77
CA LYS A 84 -15.04 3.94 -0.23
C LYS A 84 -15.82 4.57 -1.39
N PHE A 85 -16.69 5.53 -1.11
CA PHE A 85 -17.37 6.30 -2.13
C PHE A 85 -16.38 7.12 -2.97
N ALA A 86 -15.48 7.87 -2.33
CA ALA A 86 -14.44 8.65 -3.00
C ALA A 86 -13.56 7.80 -3.92
N SER A 87 -13.22 6.56 -3.51
CA SER A 87 -12.45 5.64 -4.36
C SER A 87 -13.17 5.22 -5.64
N LYS A 88 -14.51 5.22 -5.67
CA LYS A 88 -15.35 4.70 -6.75
C LYS A 88 -15.88 5.77 -7.70
N ILE A 89 -15.48 7.02 -7.52
CA ILE A 89 -15.89 8.11 -8.40
C ILE A 89 -15.41 7.79 -9.82
N GLY A 90 -16.36 7.80 -10.76
CA GLY A 90 -16.14 7.50 -12.16
C GLY A 90 -15.07 8.41 -12.74
N HIS A 91 -14.12 7.79 -13.46
CA HIS A 91 -13.01 8.48 -14.08
C HIS A 91 -12.67 7.81 -15.41
N LEU A 92 -12.21 8.59 -16.37
CA LEU A 92 -11.75 8.05 -17.65
C LEU A 92 -10.42 7.33 -17.42
N PRO A 93 -10.25 6.08 -17.91
CA PRO A 93 -9.07 5.27 -17.60
C PRO A 93 -7.76 5.84 -18.17
N PHE A 94 -7.83 6.72 -19.17
CA PHE A 94 -6.67 7.30 -19.84
C PHE A 94 -6.22 8.66 -19.28
N LEU A 95 -7.01 9.28 -18.41
CA LEU A 95 -6.63 10.54 -17.77
C LEU A 95 -5.96 10.26 -16.42
N PRO A 96 -5.04 11.13 -15.95
CA PRO A 96 -4.51 11.04 -14.60
C PRO A 96 -5.61 11.37 -13.58
N ARG A 97 -5.61 10.66 -12.45
CA ARG A 97 -6.56 10.87 -11.36
C ARG A 97 -5.90 11.66 -10.24
N SER A 98 -6.49 12.79 -9.86
CA SER A 98 -5.97 13.63 -8.77
C SER A 98 -6.35 13.16 -7.36
N ASN A 99 -7.31 12.24 -7.21
CA ASN A 99 -7.75 11.68 -5.91
C ASN A 99 -8.09 12.71 -4.78
N MET A 100 -8.34 13.97 -5.12
CA MET A 100 -8.53 15.07 -4.17
C MET A 100 -9.53 14.78 -3.04
N GLN A 101 -10.69 14.19 -3.34
CA GLN A 101 -11.69 13.88 -2.30
C GLN A 101 -11.18 12.85 -1.28
N MET A 102 -10.41 11.85 -1.74
CA MET A 102 -9.80 10.89 -0.84
C MET A 102 -8.75 11.56 0.06
N GLU A 103 -7.96 12.48 -0.50
CA GLU A 103 -6.91 13.22 0.23
C GLU A 103 -7.47 14.21 1.26
N VAL A 104 -8.65 14.78 0.99
CA VAL A 104 -9.39 15.58 1.98
C VAL A 104 -9.83 14.70 3.15
N LEU A 105 -10.38 13.51 2.88
CA LEU A 105 -10.84 12.60 3.93
C LEU A 105 -9.70 11.95 4.74
N THR A 106 -8.50 11.82 4.15
CA THR A 106 -7.30 11.32 4.87
C THR A 106 -6.48 12.42 5.52
N GLY A 107 -6.73 13.70 5.18
CA GLY A 107 -5.94 14.84 5.67
C GLY A 107 -4.62 15.07 4.94
N ARG A 108 -4.31 14.30 3.89
CA ARG A 108 -3.03 14.41 3.14
C ARG A 108 -2.89 15.69 2.33
N HIS A 109 -3.99 16.31 1.92
CA HIS A 109 -4.00 17.55 1.12
C HIS A 109 -3.27 18.76 1.75
N VAL A 110 -2.92 18.70 3.04
CA VAL A 110 -2.20 19.76 3.77
C VAL A 110 -0.69 19.49 3.82
N GLU A 111 -0.28 18.23 3.65
CA GLU A 111 1.11 17.80 3.75
C GLU A 111 1.70 17.63 2.35
N ILE A 112 3.02 17.87 2.22
CA ILE A 112 3.75 17.64 0.97
C ILE A 112 4.67 16.44 1.19
N GLY A 113 4.45 15.37 0.42
CA GLY A 113 5.20 14.13 0.46
C GLY A 113 6.28 14.04 -0.62
N PHE A 114 7.03 12.93 -0.60
CA PHE A 114 7.99 12.63 -1.67
C PHE A 114 7.29 12.29 -2.99
N GLU A 115 6.11 11.65 -2.90
CA GLU A 115 5.25 11.33 -4.03
C GLU A 115 4.83 12.56 -4.83
N ASP A 116 4.62 13.71 -4.19
CA ASP A 116 4.18 14.93 -4.86
C ASP A 116 5.28 15.54 -5.75
N ILE A 117 6.55 15.24 -5.44
CA ILE A 117 7.71 15.75 -6.17
C ILE A 117 8.18 14.73 -7.23
N LEU A 118 8.19 13.44 -6.87
CA LEU A 118 8.79 12.39 -7.69
C LEU A 118 7.79 11.64 -8.57
N ASN A 119 6.49 11.69 -8.26
CA ASN A 119 5.43 10.98 -8.98
C ASN A 119 4.37 11.94 -9.54
N VAL A 120 4.82 13.04 -10.15
CA VAL A 120 3.91 13.96 -10.81
C VAL A 120 3.26 13.30 -12.03
N PRO A 121 1.94 13.51 -12.23
CA PRO A 121 1.19 12.83 -13.29
C PRO A 121 1.68 13.17 -14.70
N GLU A 122 2.35 14.32 -14.86
CA GLU A 122 2.89 14.79 -16.14
C GLU A 122 4.06 13.95 -16.66
N PHE A 123 4.80 13.29 -15.76
CA PHE A 123 5.94 12.44 -16.12
C PHE A 123 5.61 10.94 -16.06
N CYS A 124 4.38 10.58 -15.74
CA CYS A 124 3.96 9.18 -15.79
C CYS A 124 3.78 8.73 -17.25
N GLU A 125 4.43 7.63 -17.64
CA GLU A 125 4.26 6.98 -18.95
C GLU A 125 2.89 6.28 -19.06
N VAL A 126 1.79 7.03 -18.96
CA VAL A 126 0.43 6.51 -19.21
C VAL A 126 0.00 6.99 -20.59
N SER A 127 0.59 6.39 -21.64
CA SER A 127 0.19 6.64 -23.03
C SER A 127 -0.34 5.35 -23.66
N GLY A 128 -1.53 4.92 -23.24
CA GLY A 128 -2.32 3.95 -24.00
C GLY A 128 -3.19 4.67 -25.04
N GLN A 129 -3.49 4.00 -26.16
CA GLN A 129 -4.53 4.48 -27.09
C GLN A 129 -5.85 4.63 -26.30
N PRO A 130 -6.50 5.82 -26.28
CA PRO A 130 -7.68 6.07 -25.44
C PRO A 130 -8.81 5.05 -25.67
N HIS A 131 -9.05 4.66 -26.93
CA HIS A 131 -10.04 3.66 -27.29
C HIS A 131 -9.75 2.30 -26.65
N ALA A 132 -8.52 1.80 -26.78
CA ALA A 132 -8.12 0.51 -26.21
C ALA A 132 -8.21 0.50 -24.66
N MET A 133 -7.90 1.62 -24.00
CA MET A 133 -8.03 1.73 -22.53
C MET A 133 -9.49 1.72 -22.09
N VAL A 134 -10.39 2.39 -22.83
CA VAL A 134 -11.82 2.38 -22.56
C VAL A 134 -12.43 1.01 -22.82
N GLU A 135 -12.12 0.40 -23.97
CA GLU A 135 -12.59 -0.96 -24.32
C GLU A 135 -12.17 -1.99 -23.27
N ARG A 136 -10.92 -1.95 -22.80
CA ARG A 136 -10.43 -2.78 -21.68
C ARG A 136 -11.21 -2.52 -20.39
N SER A 137 -11.49 -1.25 -20.06
CA SER A 137 -12.26 -0.91 -18.84
C SER A 137 -13.71 -1.40 -18.90
N LEU A 138 -14.27 -1.52 -20.10
CA LEU A 138 -15.61 -2.05 -20.37
C LEU A 138 -15.63 -3.57 -20.57
N GLY A 139 -14.47 -4.23 -20.60
CA GLY A 139 -14.33 -5.68 -20.79
C GLY A 139 -14.58 -6.15 -22.22
N LEU A 140 -14.39 -5.29 -23.22
CA LEU A 140 -14.60 -5.59 -24.65
C LEU A 140 -13.33 -6.13 -25.34
N LEU A 141 -12.16 -5.86 -24.76
CA LEU A 141 -10.81 -6.25 -25.20
C LEU A 141 -10.14 -7.07 -24.10
#